data_AF-A0A2T4VNT9-F1
#
_entry.id   AF-A0A2T4VNT9-F1
#
_cell.length_a   1.000
_cell.length_b   1.000
_cell.length_c   1.000
_cell.angle_alpha   90.00
_cell.angle_beta   90.00
_cell.angle_gamma   90.00
#
_symmetry.space_group_name_H-M   'P 1'
#
loop_
_entity.id
_entity.type
_entity.pdbx_description
1 polymer ?
#
loop_
_entity_poly.entity_id
_entity_poly.type
_entity_poly.pdbx_seq_one_letter_code
_entity_poly.pdbx_strand_id
1 'polypeptide(L)'
;MARSYVRHSLRIGGVLLGALAVMGFRMAFTPELPEDGPSASEPRPPTSALAQQQPEPRPVPASLGRTPAPAPRPERGPGALPPRTPQPRDPNEWQGMQVDLAVRALCGEANHCGLAAACTDGHCGPCATDADCDSGEACVLDHCVRQENVECHSRRDCPGEQLCALTGYSSDPRGNAQMRAYCLDPREGTPRPAEPTRPAPADPSQPREPVVYEELQRRLSSGEP
;
A
#
# COMPACT_ATOMS: atom_id res chain seq x y z
N MET A 1 11.60 56.39 -20.75
CA MET A 1 11.53 56.19 -19.29
C MET A 1 10.41 57.06 -18.73
N ALA A 2 9.28 56.47 -18.36
CA ALA A 2 8.26 57.06 -17.48
C ALA A 2 7.38 55.93 -16.95
N ARG A 3 7.45 55.68 -15.64
CA ARG A 3 6.75 54.61 -14.93
C ARG A 3 5.33 55.07 -14.60
N SER A 4 4.32 54.36 -15.07
CA SER A 4 2.93 54.51 -14.61
C SER A 4 2.61 53.40 -13.62
N TYR A 5 2.68 53.74 -12.34
CA TYR A 5 2.15 52.97 -11.22
C TYR A 5 0.67 53.35 -11.05
N VAL A 6 -0.26 52.45 -11.36
CA VAL A 6 -1.67 52.61 -11.01
C VAL A 6 -1.97 51.73 -9.80
N ARG A 7 -2.27 52.42 -8.70
CA ARG A 7 -2.78 51.92 -7.43
C ARG A 7 -4.19 51.36 -7.62
N HIS A 8 -4.48 50.15 -7.14
CA HIS A 8 -5.81 49.72 -6.65
C HIS A 8 -5.54 48.77 -5.46
N SER A 9 -5.52 49.28 -4.23
CA SER A 9 -6.68 49.54 -3.35
C SER A 9 -7.15 48.28 -2.63
N LEU A 10 -6.77 48.25 -1.34
CA LEU A 10 -7.24 47.40 -0.26
C LEU A 10 -8.73 47.04 -0.38
N ARG A 11 -9.05 45.77 -0.18
CA ARG A 11 -10.26 45.32 0.51
C ARG A 11 -9.86 44.41 1.66
N ILE A 12 -9.48 45.04 2.76
CA ILE A 12 -9.42 44.46 4.10
C ILE A 12 -10.61 45.04 4.87
N GLY A 13 -11.36 44.17 5.53
CA GLY A 13 -12.45 44.50 6.46
C GLY A 13 -13.79 43.96 5.98
N GLY A 14 -14.49 43.08 6.69
CA GLY A 14 -14.27 42.48 7.99
C GLY A 14 -15.62 42.01 8.54
N VAL A 15 -15.70 40.85 9.19
CA VAL A 15 -16.67 40.57 10.26
C VAL A 15 -16.04 39.54 11.21
N LEU A 16 -15.50 40.05 12.31
CA LEU A 16 -15.39 39.36 13.60
C LEU A 16 -16.79 39.33 14.21
N LEU A 17 -17.30 38.15 14.60
CA LEU A 17 -18.13 37.89 15.81
C LEU A 17 -18.86 36.55 15.67
N GLY A 18 -18.45 35.57 16.46
CA GLY A 18 -19.09 34.26 16.55
C GLY A 18 -18.45 33.35 17.60
N ALA A 19 -18.15 33.88 18.78
CA ALA A 19 -17.81 33.11 19.96
C ALA A 19 -18.97 33.18 20.97
N LEU A 20 -19.24 32.06 21.65
CA LEU A 20 -20.15 31.84 22.80
C LEU A 20 -21.51 31.17 22.52
N ALA A 21 -21.50 29.83 22.51
CA ALA A 21 -22.47 28.88 23.10
C ALA A 21 -22.10 27.51 22.51
N VAL A 22 -21.65 26.47 23.22
CA VAL A 22 -22.29 25.80 24.34
C VAL A 22 -21.19 25.05 25.12
N MET A 23 -20.87 25.53 26.33
CA MET A 23 -20.33 24.66 27.36
C MET A 23 -21.52 23.98 28.04
N GLY A 24 -21.48 22.66 28.16
CA GLY A 24 -22.31 21.94 29.14
C GLY A 24 -22.89 20.63 28.63
N PHE A 25 -22.07 19.58 28.58
CA PHE A 25 -22.54 18.26 28.99
C PHE A 25 -21.34 17.40 29.44
N ARG A 26 -21.05 17.47 30.75
CA ARG A 26 -20.28 16.47 31.48
C ARG A 26 -21.27 15.43 32.02
N MET A 27 -21.19 14.21 31.51
CA MET A 27 -21.58 12.96 32.19
C MET A 27 -20.60 11.91 31.63
N ALA A 28 -19.47 11.63 32.29
CA ALA A 28 -19.37 10.61 33.33
C ALA A 28 -19.99 9.26 32.89
N PHE A 29 -19.31 8.53 32.00
CA PHE A 29 -19.48 7.09 31.85
C PHE A 29 -18.11 6.46 31.60
N THR A 30 -17.44 6.12 32.69
CA THR A 30 -16.37 5.12 32.75
C THR A 30 -17.02 3.76 33.02
N PRO A 31 -17.09 2.83 32.06
CA PRO A 31 -17.22 1.43 32.40
C PRO A 31 -15.85 0.93 32.85
N GLU A 32 -15.74 0.63 34.15
CA GLU A 32 -14.77 -0.33 34.68
C GLU A 32 -14.86 -1.62 33.87
N LEU A 33 -13.72 -2.07 33.33
CA LEU A 33 -13.57 -3.45 32.85
C LEU A 33 -12.74 -4.22 33.89
N PRO A 34 -13.19 -5.42 34.28
CA PRO A 34 -12.57 -6.19 35.34
C PRO A 34 -11.21 -6.74 34.91
N GLU A 35 -10.20 -6.50 35.74
CA GLU A 35 -9.02 -7.34 35.82
C GLU A 35 -9.40 -8.67 36.48
N ASP A 36 -9.12 -9.79 35.80
CA ASP A 36 -8.39 -10.94 36.35
C ASP A 36 -8.61 -12.19 35.48
N GLY A 37 -7.50 -12.83 35.11
CA GLY A 37 -7.51 -14.17 34.54
C GLY A 37 -6.17 -14.60 33.97
N PRO A 38 -5.24 -15.14 34.77
CA PRO A 38 -4.07 -15.84 34.24
C PRO A 38 -4.54 -17.16 33.59
N SER A 39 -4.66 -17.17 32.27
CA SER A 39 -4.93 -18.39 31.51
C SER A 39 -3.67 -19.24 31.46
N ALA A 40 -3.68 -20.30 32.28
CA ALA A 40 -2.69 -21.37 32.28
C ALA A 40 -2.46 -21.89 30.86
N SER A 41 -1.21 -21.81 30.41
CA SER A 41 -0.77 -22.48 29.18
C SER A 41 -0.45 -23.94 29.50
N GLU A 42 -1.25 -24.81 28.91
CA GLU A 42 -1.19 -26.27 28.99
C GLU A 42 0.08 -26.82 28.29
N PRO A 43 0.62 -27.98 28.72
CA PRO A 43 1.87 -28.53 28.17
C PRO A 43 1.69 -29.10 26.76
N ARG A 44 2.59 -28.74 25.84
CA ARG A 44 2.71 -29.38 24.52
C ARG A 44 3.08 -30.87 24.66
N PRO A 45 2.42 -31.80 23.94
CA PRO A 45 2.92 -33.17 23.82
C PRO A 45 4.14 -33.24 22.89
N PRO A 46 5.04 -34.22 23.08
CA PRO A 46 6.20 -34.42 22.22
C PRO A 46 5.79 -35.02 20.88
N THR A 47 6.12 -34.32 19.79
CA THR A 47 6.02 -34.83 18.42
C THR A 47 6.99 -35.99 18.26
N SER A 48 6.44 -37.20 18.22
CA SER A 48 7.18 -38.43 17.95
C SER A 48 7.63 -38.50 16.50
N ALA A 49 8.80 -39.12 16.35
CA ALA A 49 9.57 -39.31 15.14
C ALA A 49 8.78 -39.90 13.96
N LEU A 50 8.90 -39.25 12.80
CA LEU A 50 8.57 -39.86 11.51
C LEU A 50 9.81 -40.62 11.01
N ALA A 51 9.69 -41.93 11.05
CA ALA A 51 10.61 -42.90 10.49
C ALA A 51 10.79 -42.66 8.98
N GLN A 52 12.06 -42.54 8.56
CA GLN A 52 12.46 -42.59 7.16
C GLN A 52 12.26 -44.03 6.65
N GLN A 53 11.23 -44.26 5.84
CA GLN A 53 11.18 -45.43 4.97
C GLN A 53 11.62 -45.02 3.56
N GLN A 54 12.82 -45.45 3.21
CA GLN A 54 13.40 -45.30 1.88
C GLN A 54 12.90 -46.48 1.01
N PRO A 55 12.14 -46.25 -0.08
CA PRO A 55 11.65 -47.33 -0.91
C PRO A 55 12.75 -47.85 -1.84
N GLU A 56 12.90 -49.19 -1.88
CA GLU A 56 13.78 -49.90 -2.82
C GLU A 56 13.38 -49.69 -4.29
N PRO A 57 14.37 -49.63 -5.21
CA PRO A 57 14.10 -49.53 -6.64
C PRO A 57 13.65 -50.89 -7.21
N ARG A 58 12.42 -50.94 -7.75
CA ARG A 58 11.97 -52.08 -8.57
C ARG A 58 12.58 -52.04 -9.97
N PRO A 59 12.96 -53.20 -10.54
CA PRO A 59 13.45 -53.28 -11.91
C PRO A 59 12.30 -53.12 -12.92
N VAL A 60 12.53 -52.31 -13.95
CA VAL A 60 11.57 -52.03 -15.03
C VAL A 60 11.81 -53.00 -16.20
N PRO A 61 10.81 -53.74 -16.70
CA PRO A 61 10.95 -54.54 -17.91
C PRO A 61 10.88 -53.64 -19.16
N ALA A 62 11.80 -53.88 -20.09
CA ALA A 62 11.81 -53.25 -21.39
C ALA A 62 10.64 -53.77 -22.24
N SER A 63 9.76 -52.87 -22.69
CA SER A 63 8.78 -53.17 -23.73
C SER A 63 8.75 -52.06 -24.77
N LEU A 64 9.15 -52.47 -25.98
CA LEU A 64 9.05 -51.73 -27.24
C LEU A 64 7.58 -51.70 -27.66
N GLY A 65 6.92 -50.56 -27.46
CA GLY A 65 5.60 -50.27 -28.00
C GLY A 65 5.42 -48.77 -28.08
N ARG A 66 5.40 -48.21 -29.29
CA ARG A 66 5.11 -46.79 -29.53
C ARG A 66 3.65 -46.51 -29.21
N THR A 67 3.38 -46.18 -27.95
CA THR A 67 2.13 -45.55 -27.53
C THR A 67 2.08 -44.14 -28.11
N PRO A 68 0.95 -43.67 -28.66
CA PRO A 68 0.80 -42.27 -29.06
C PRO A 68 1.13 -41.36 -27.87
N ALA A 69 1.95 -40.34 -28.12
CA ALA A 69 2.41 -39.43 -27.08
C ALA A 69 1.17 -38.86 -26.34
N PRO A 70 1.05 -39.09 -25.01
CA PRO A 70 -0.04 -38.50 -24.26
C PRO A 70 0.01 -36.98 -24.44
N ALA A 71 -1.14 -36.37 -24.76
CA ALA A 71 -1.26 -34.92 -24.83
C ALA A 71 -0.66 -34.32 -23.54
N PRO A 72 0.13 -33.23 -23.63
CA PRO A 72 0.77 -32.64 -22.47
C PRO A 72 -0.31 -32.33 -21.43
N ARG A 73 -0.28 -33.07 -20.31
CA ARG A 73 -1.07 -32.71 -19.14
C ARG A 73 -0.56 -31.33 -18.71
N PRO A 74 -1.42 -30.33 -18.51
CA PRO A 74 -0.98 -29.09 -17.92
C PRO A 74 -0.42 -29.42 -16.53
N GLU A 75 0.91 -29.38 -16.41
CA GLU A 75 1.62 -29.46 -15.14
C GLU A 75 1.25 -28.22 -14.34
N ARG A 76 0.11 -28.27 -13.63
CA ARG A 76 -0.03 -27.48 -12.41
C ARG A 76 0.77 -28.20 -11.34
N GLY A 77 2.08 -28.01 -11.37
CA GLY A 77 2.96 -28.48 -10.31
C GLY A 77 2.48 -27.95 -8.95
N PRO A 78 2.76 -28.65 -7.85
CA PRO A 78 2.56 -28.12 -6.50
C PRO A 78 3.37 -26.81 -6.40
N GLY A 79 2.67 -25.67 -6.32
CA GLY A 79 3.27 -24.33 -6.38
C GLY A 79 2.80 -23.46 -7.55
N ALA A 80 1.95 -23.96 -8.45
CA ALA A 80 1.26 -23.11 -9.40
C ALA A 80 0.36 -22.12 -8.66
N LEU A 81 0.69 -20.82 -8.74
CA LEU A 81 -0.17 -19.77 -8.22
C LEU A 81 -1.57 -19.89 -8.83
N PRO A 82 -2.63 -19.59 -8.06
CA PRO A 82 -3.96 -19.52 -8.63
C PRO A 82 -3.97 -18.55 -9.82
N PRO A 83 -4.79 -18.82 -10.85
CA PRO A 83 -4.96 -17.86 -11.94
C PRO A 83 -5.40 -16.52 -11.35
N ARG A 84 -4.73 -15.44 -11.75
CA ARG A 84 -5.07 -14.09 -11.31
C ARG A 84 -6.49 -13.76 -11.73
N THR A 85 -7.22 -13.11 -10.84
CA THR A 85 -8.57 -12.59 -11.11
C THR A 85 -8.55 -11.10 -10.83
N PRO A 86 -8.09 -10.28 -11.79
CA PRO A 86 -8.01 -8.84 -11.57
C PRO A 86 -9.40 -8.23 -11.38
N GLN A 87 -9.47 -7.21 -10.53
CA GLN A 87 -10.65 -6.37 -10.37
C GLN A 87 -11.02 -5.74 -11.72
N PRO A 88 -12.27 -5.92 -12.21
CA PRO A 88 -12.75 -5.22 -13.41
C PRO A 88 -12.70 -3.70 -13.21
N ARG A 89 -12.21 -2.97 -14.21
CA ARG A 89 -12.15 -1.50 -14.21
C ARG A 89 -12.78 -0.94 -15.47
N ASP A 90 -13.22 0.32 -15.41
CA ASP A 90 -13.69 1.04 -16.59
C ASP A 90 -12.57 1.07 -17.65
N PRO A 91 -12.83 0.64 -18.90
CA PRO A 91 -11.83 0.64 -19.98
C PRO A 91 -11.31 2.04 -20.33
N ASN A 92 -12.03 3.09 -19.90
CA ASN A 92 -11.64 4.48 -20.07
C ASN A 92 -10.82 5.03 -18.91
N GLU A 93 -10.44 4.23 -17.93
CA GLU A 93 -9.51 4.65 -16.88
C GLU A 93 -8.12 4.07 -17.14
N TRP A 94 -7.09 4.75 -16.62
CA TRP A 94 -5.74 4.24 -16.72
C TRP A 94 -5.63 2.93 -15.93
N GLN A 95 -5.17 1.87 -16.60
CA GLN A 95 -5.32 0.50 -16.11
C GLN A 95 -4.27 0.05 -15.10
N GLY A 96 -3.18 0.83 -14.93
CA GLY A 96 -2.23 0.73 -13.83
C GLY A 96 -1.90 -0.65 -13.27
N MET A 97 -1.70 -0.69 -11.95
CA MET A 97 -1.64 -1.92 -11.19
C MET A 97 -3.07 -2.30 -10.80
N GLN A 98 -3.54 -3.46 -11.27
CA GLN A 98 -4.87 -3.98 -10.92
C GLN A 98 -4.78 -4.74 -9.59
N VAL A 99 -5.81 -4.58 -8.75
CA VAL A 99 -5.96 -5.37 -7.53
C VAL A 99 -6.32 -6.81 -7.93
N ASP A 100 -5.51 -7.78 -7.51
CA ASP A 100 -5.78 -9.19 -7.78
C ASP A 100 -6.70 -9.78 -6.71
N LEU A 101 -7.95 -10.05 -7.09
CA LEU A 101 -8.96 -10.62 -6.19
C LEU A 101 -8.68 -12.08 -5.82
N ALA A 102 -7.73 -12.75 -6.50
CA ALA A 102 -7.34 -14.11 -6.15
C ALA A 102 -6.51 -14.15 -4.85
N VAL A 103 -5.96 -13.00 -4.43
CA VAL A 103 -5.09 -12.86 -3.28
C VAL A 103 -5.70 -11.88 -2.28
N ARG A 104 -6.80 -12.29 -1.62
CA ARG A 104 -7.40 -11.55 -0.51
C ARG A 104 -6.79 -12.00 0.81
N ALA A 105 -5.68 -11.37 1.19
CA ALA A 105 -5.10 -11.56 2.52
C ALA A 105 -6.09 -11.11 3.61
N LEU A 106 -5.99 -11.69 4.80
CA LEU A 106 -6.71 -11.20 5.98
C LEU A 106 -6.06 -9.91 6.47
N CYS A 107 -6.88 -8.97 6.92
CA CYS A 107 -6.44 -7.71 7.49
C CYS A 107 -7.06 -7.45 8.85
N GLY A 108 -6.43 -6.57 9.62
CA GLY A 108 -6.84 -6.16 10.95
C GLY A 108 -5.88 -5.11 11.51
N GLU A 109 -5.99 -4.79 12.79
CA GLU A 109 -5.19 -3.71 13.40
C GLU A 109 -3.67 -3.91 13.26
N ALA A 110 -3.21 -5.16 13.26
CA ALA A 110 -1.78 -5.49 13.12
C ALA A 110 -1.33 -5.73 11.67
N ASN A 111 -2.27 -5.89 10.72
CA ASN A 111 -1.98 -6.30 9.35
C ASN A 111 -2.68 -5.37 8.37
N HIS A 112 -1.91 -4.44 7.80
CA HIS A 112 -2.36 -3.64 6.68
C HIS A 112 -2.34 -4.46 5.40
N CYS A 113 -3.20 -4.09 4.45
CA CYS A 113 -3.33 -4.82 3.19
C CYS A 113 -2.17 -4.66 2.22
N GLY A 114 -1.27 -3.72 2.49
CA GLY A 114 -0.21 -3.33 1.57
C GLY A 114 -0.75 -2.84 0.23
N LEU A 115 0.14 -2.39 -0.64
CA LEU A 115 -0.20 -1.98 -2.02
C LEU A 115 -1.39 -1.01 -2.11
N ALA A 116 -1.60 -0.18 -1.08
CA ALA A 116 -2.73 0.74 -1.00
C ALA A 116 -4.12 0.07 -1.08
N ALA A 117 -4.27 -1.20 -0.75
CA ALA A 117 -5.58 -1.86 -0.70
C ALA A 117 -6.38 -1.48 0.56
N ALA A 118 -7.71 -1.54 0.46
CA ALA A 118 -8.63 -1.35 1.57
C ALA A 118 -8.79 -2.62 2.40
N CYS A 119 -9.13 -2.45 3.67
CA CYS A 119 -9.49 -3.55 4.57
C CYS A 119 -11.01 -3.53 4.80
N THR A 120 -11.75 -4.33 4.02
CA THR A 120 -13.21 -4.40 4.10
C THR A 120 -13.62 -5.80 4.55
N ASP A 121 -14.43 -5.88 5.60
CA ASP A 121 -14.88 -7.14 6.21
C ASP A 121 -13.71 -8.09 6.59
N GLY A 122 -12.61 -7.52 7.08
CA GLY A 122 -11.42 -8.27 7.48
C GLY A 122 -10.60 -8.86 6.33
N HIS A 123 -10.87 -8.45 5.09
CA HIS A 123 -10.16 -8.91 3.91
C HIS A 123 -9.63 -7.74 3.08
N CYS A 124 -8.42 -7.94 2.55
CA CYS A 124 -7.82 -7.01 1.62
C CYS A 124 -8.52 -7.03 0.27
N GLY A 125 -8.70 -5.85 -0.31
CA GLY A 125 -9.36 -5.70 -1.59
C GLY A 125 -9.35 -4.27 -2.11
N PRO A 126 -10.03 -4.04 -3.23
CA PRO A 126 -10.21 -2.70 -3.77
C PRO A 126 -11.08 -1.86 -2.83
N CYS A 127 -10.78 -0.57 -2.72
CA CYS A 127 -11.72 0.37 -2.10
C CYS A 127 -12.87 0.67 -3.07
N ALA A 128 -14.07 0.94 -2.55
CA ALA A 128 -15.21 1.41 -3.34
C ALA A 128 -15.54 2.88 -3.04
N THR A 129 -15.26 3.34 -1.83
CA THR A 129 -15.50 4.69 -1.33
C THR A 129 -14.38 5.14 -0.40
N ASP A 130 -14.25 6.44 -0.16
CA ASP A 130 -13.27 6.99 0.78
C ASP A 130 -13.42 6.41 2.20
N ALA A 131 -14.63 5.98 2.56
CA ALA A 131 -14.91 5.38 3.86
C ALA A 131 -14.30 3.97 4.04
N ASP A 132 -13.86 3.33 2.96
CA ASP A 132 -13.14 2.04 3.02
C ASP A 132 -11.65 2.20 3.36
N CYS A 133 -11.15 3.45 3.35
CA CYS A 133 -9.76 3.79 3.55
C CYS A 133 -9.50 4.38 4.95
N ASP A 134 -8.23 4.49 5.34
CA ASP A 134 -7.88 5.06 6.64
C ASP A 134 -8.11 6.58 6.64
N SER A 135 -8.21 7.18 7.83
CA SER A 135 -8.37 8.63 7.96
C SER A 135 -7.25 9.40 7.25
N GLY A 136 -7.64 10.33 6.38
CA GLY A 136 -6.70 11.12 5.56
C GLY A 136 -6.32 10.44 4.23
N GLU A 137 -6.98 9.35 3.88
CA GLU A 137 -6.89 8.71 2.56
C GLU A 137 -8.20 8.91 1.77
N ALA A 138 -8.09 8.80 0.45
CA ALA A 138 -9.21 8.80 -0.48
C ALA A 138 -9.13 7.55 -1.36
N CYS A 139 -10.30 7.05 -1.76
CA CYS A 139 -10.42 5.96 -2.70
C CYS A 139 -10.28 6.48 -4.13
N VAL A 140 -9.21 6.04 -4.79
CA VAL A 140 -8.87 6.46 -6.14
C VAL A 140 -8.49 5.24 -6.98
N LEU A 141 -9.22 5.02 -8.06
CA LEU A 141 -8.99 3.90 -8.97
C LEU A 141 -8.76 2.58 -8.19
N ASP A 142 -9.67 2.24 -7.28
CA ASP A 142 -9.63 1.05 -6.40
C ASP A 142 -8.50 1.01 -5.33
N HIS A 143 -7.74 2.09 -5.14
CA HIS A 143 -6.65 2.16 -4.16
C HIS A 143 -6.85 3.30 -3.14
N CYS A 144 -6.43 3.09 -1.91
CA CYS A 144 -6.42 4.08 -0.85
C CYS A 144 -5.16 4.95 -0.90
N VAL A 145 -5.31 6.18 -1.38
CA VAL A 145 -4.20 7.12 -1.60
C VAL A 145 -4.30 8.26 -0.60
N ARG A 146 -3.17 8.77 -0.09
CA ARG A 146 -3.19 9.92 0.81
C ARG A 146 -3.87 11.13 0.15
N GLN A 147 -4.80 11.77 0.86
CA GLN A 147 -5.65 12.84 0.32
C GLN A 147 -4.84 13.97 -0.32
N GLU A 148 -3.68 14.34 0.24
CA GLU A 148 -2.84 15.41 -0.30
C GLU A 148 -2.15 15.06 -1.64
N ASN A 149 -2.22 13.80 -2.06
CA ASN A 149 -1.65 13.29 -3.30
C ASN A 149 -2.73 12.98 -4.36
N VAL A 150 -3.98 13.41 -4.14
CA VAL A 150 -5.12 13.13 -5.02
C VAL A 150 -5.57 14.39 -5.75
N GLU A 151 -5.43 14.38 -7.08
CA GLU A 151 -6.00 15.40 -7.98
C GLU A 151 -7.26 14.90 -8.72
N CYS A 152 -7.42 13.57 -8.87
CA CYS A 152 -8.60 12.94 -9.47
C CYS A 152 -8.94 11.64 -8.73
N HIS A 153 -10.22 11.27 -8.67
CA HIS A 153 -10.70 9.97 -8.18
C HIS A 153 -11.01 9.01 -9.34
N SER A 154 -11.49 9.56 -10.45
CA SER A 154 -11.90 8.84 -11.67
C SER A 154 -11.63 9.66 -12.92
N ARG A 155 -11.80 9.06 -14.11
CA ARG A 155 -11.72 9.81 -15.38
C ARG A 155 -12.62 11.07 -15.39
N ARG A 156 -13.76 11.04 -14.70
CA ARG A 156 -14.76 12.13 -14.73
C ARG A 156 -14.27 13.43 -14.10
N ASP A 157 -13.26 13.35 -13.25
CA ASP A 157 -12.68 14.53 -12.59
C ASP A 157 -11.69 15.25 -13.51
N CYS A 158 -11.25 14.59 -14.58
CA CYS A 158 -10.26 15.11 -15.51
C CYS A 158 -10.90 15.83 -16.71
N PRO A 159 -10.30 16.95 -17.16
CA PRO A 159 -10.85 17.71 -18.28
C PRO A 159 -10.62 17.00 -19.63
N GLY A 160 -11.63 17.07 -20.50
CA GLY A 160 -11.54 16.58 -21.88
C GLY A 160 -11.34 15.07 -21.99
N GLU A 161 -10.31 14.66 -22.73
CA GLU A 161 -9.94 13.25 -22.96
C GLU A 161 -8.82 12.77 -22.03
N GLN A 162 -8.52 13.52 -20.97
CA GLN A 162 -7.52 13.11 -19.98
C GLN A 162 -8.01 11.90 -19.19
N LEU A 163 -7.06 11.08 -18.75
CA LEU A 163 -7.31 9.91 -17.93
C LEU A 163 -6.87 10.21 -16.49
N CYS A 164 -7.66 9.78 -15.52
CA CYS A 164 -7.14 9.71 -14.16
C CYS A 164 -6.13 8.56 -14.10
N ALA A 165 -4.91 8.87 -13.68
CA ALA A 165 -3.80 7.93 -13.59
C ALA A 165 -3.26 7.88 -12.17
N LEU A 166 -2.86 6.68 -11.73
CA LEU A 166 -2.31 6.44 -10.40
C LEU A 166 -0.86 5.99 -10.54
N THR A 167 0.10 6.77 -10.05
CA THR A 167 1.52 6.38 -10.13
C THR A 167 2.19 6.48 -8.77
N GLY A 168 3.39 5.92 -8.67
CA GLY A 168 4.19 5.94 -7.46
C GLY A 168 4.55 4.54 -7.02
N TYR A 169 5.66 4.46 -6.30
CA TYR A 169 6.11 3.24 -5.65
C TYR A 169 6.32 3.59 -4.18
N SER A 170 5.83 2.74 -3.28
CA SER A 170 6.11 2.90 -1.87
C SER A 170 6.68 1.63 -1.28
N SER A 171 7.65 1.80 -0.40
CA SER A 171 8.22 0.74 0.43
C SER A 171 7.62 0.70 1.83
N ASP A 172 6.68 1.59 2.13
CA ASP A 172 6.00 1.60 3.42
C ASP A 172 5.01 0.42 3.51
N PRO A 173 4.69 -0.09 4.71
CA PRO A 173 3.80 -1.25 4.88
C PRO A 173 2.38 -1.06 4.33
N ARG A 174 1.84 0.17 4.32
CA ARG A 174 0.55 0.49 3.71
C ARG A 174 0.67 0.55 2.18
N GLY A 175 1.84 0.92 1.67
CA GLY A 175 2.18 0.88 0.25
C GLY A 175 1.66 2.08 -0.54
N ASN A 176 1.34 3.20 0.13
CA ASN A 176 0.72 4.36 -0.49
C ASN A 176 1.45 5.70 -0.25
N ALA A 177 2.54 5.74 0.53
CA ALA A 177 3.17 7.00 0.94
C ALA A 177 3.61 7.90 -0.23
N GLN A 178 4.03 7.31 -1.36
CA GLN A 178 4.42 8.03 -2.57
C GLN A 178 3.44 7.85 -3.74
N MET A 179 2.30 7.21 -3.51
CA MET A 179 1.26 7.10 -4.54
C MET A 179 0.60 8.45 -4.78
N ARG A 180 0.33 8.76 -6.05
CA ARG A 180 -0.27 10.00 -6.52
C ARG A 180 -1.26 9.73 -7.63
N ALA A 181 -2.41 10.37 -7.55
CA ALA A 181 -3.42 10.35 -8.60
C ALA A 181 -3.50 11.71 -9.27
N TYR A 182 -3.41 11.73 -10.60
CA TYR A 182 -3.44 12.97 -11.38
C TYR A 182 -4.05 12.76 -12.78
N CYS A 183 -4.48 13.87 -13.38
CA CYS A 183 -5.02 13.87 -14.72
C CYS A 183 -3.90 13.86 -15.76
N LEU A 184 -3.87 12.79 -16.55
CA LEU A 184 -2.87 12.52 -17.56
C LEU A 184 -3.46 12.78 -18.95
N ASP A 185 -2.84 13.66 -19.74
CA ASP A 185 -3.14 13.75 -21.16
C ASP A 185 -2.52 12.53 -21.89
N PRO A 186 -3.34 11.67 -22.51
CA PRO A 186 -2.83 10.50 -23.21
C PRO A 186 -1.90 10.84 -24.39
N ARG A 187 -1.89 12.10 -24.86
CA ARG A 187 -1.04 12.58 -25.95
C ARG A 187 0.31 13.09 -25.48
N GLU A 188 0.41 13.62 -24.26
CA GLU A 188 1.64 14.26 -23.76
C GLU A 188 2.58 13.30 -23.03
N GLY A 189 2.16 12.06 -22.80
CA GLY A 189 2.92 11.06 -22.04
C GLY A 189 2.95 11.40 -20.55
N THR A 190 3.38 10.44 -19.71
CA THR A 190 3.43 10.65 -18.25
C THR A 190 4.34 11.83 -17.91
N PRO A 191 3.84 12.88 -17.22
CA PRO A 191 4.68 13.93 -16.66
C PRO A 191 5.79 13.24 -15.88
N ARG A 192 7.04 13.54 -16.24
CA ARG A 192 8.17 13.03 -15.49
C ARG A 192 8.00 13.58 -14.08
N PRO A 193 7.94 12.74 -13.02
CA PRO A 193 7.94 13.25 -11.66
C PRO A 193 9.07 14.26 -11.56
N ALA A 194 8.79 15.44 -10.96
CA ALA A 194 9.86 16.37 -10.64
C ALA A 194 10.94 15.53 -9.92
N GLU A 195 12.11 15.42 -10.55
CA GLU A 195 13.17 14.54 -10.08
C GLU A 195 13.35 14.88 -8.60
N PRO A 196 13.14 13.92 -7.66
CA PRO A 196 13.25 14.21 -6.24
C PRO A 196 14.58 14.92 -6.09
N THR A 197 14.58 16.19 -5.67
CA THR A 197 15.77 17.06 -5.72
C THR A 197 16.93 16.23 -5.20
N ARG A 198 17.75 15.72 -6.13
CA ARG A 198 18.78 14.78 -5.77
C ARG A 198 19.60 15.57 -4.77
N PRO A 199 19.79 15.09 -3.53
CA PRO A 199 20.64 15.79 -2.59
C PRO A 199 21.91 16.12 -3.36
N ALA A 200 22.28 17.40 -3.38
CA ALA A 200 23.37 17.88 -4.20
C ALA A 200 24.53 16.89 -4.05
N PRO A 201 25.15 16.44 -5.16
CA PRO A 201 26.21 15.44 -5.09
C PRO A 201 27.17 15.85 -3.99
N ALA A 202 27.33 14.98 -2.99
CA ALA A 202 28.11 15.30 -1.80
C ALA A 202 29.44 15.89 -2.24
N ASP A 203 29.73 17.11 -1.80
CA ASP A 203 30.94 17.82 -2.18
C ASP A 203 32.15 16.95 -1.81
N PRO A 204 32.93 16.44 -2.77
CA PRO A 204 34.07 15.56 -2.50
C PRO A 204 35.16 16.26 -1.69
N SER A 205 35.10 17.59 -1.57
CA SER A 205 35.99 18.42 -0.77
C SER A 205 35.61 18.45 0.71
N GLN A 206 34.39 18.05 1.07
CA GLN A 206 34.02 17.96 2.47
C GLN A 206 34.67 16.72 3.10
N PRO A 207 35.39 16.88 4.21
CA PRO A 207 35.88 15.75 4.98
C PRO A 207 34.70 14.85 5.31
N ARG A 208 34.74 13.60 4.84
CA ARG A 208 33.79 12.60 5.35
C ARG A 208 34.00 12.55 6.85
N GLU A 209 32.98 12.94 7.62
CA GLU A 209 33.02 12.72 9.06
C GLU A 209 33.40 11.25 9.26
N PRO A 210 34.44 10.96 10.06
CA PRO A 210 34.78 9.59 10.34
C PRO A 210 33.54 8.96 10.94
N VAL A 211 33.02 7.93 10.29
CA VAL A 211 31.97 7.10 10.87
C VAL A 211 32.57 6.57 12.15
N VAL A 212 32.19 7.18 13.27
CA VAL A 212 32.74 6.84 14.58
C VAL A 212 32.29 5.41 14.83
N TYR A 213 33.20 4.46 14.68
CA TYR A 213 32.92 3.03 14.78
C TYR A 213 32.24 2.68 16.13
N GLU A 214 32.49 3.47 17.17
CA GLU A 214 31.81 3.35 18.47
C GLU A 214 30.31 3.65 18.39
N GLU A 215 29.85 4.58 17.54
CA GLU A 215 28.43 4.88 17.35
C GLU A 215 27.70 3.69 16.72
N LEU A 216 28.33 3.10 15.71
CA LEU A 216 27.80 1.93 14.99
C LEU A 216 27.79 0.69 15.90
N GLN A 217 28.87 0.47 16.65
CA GLN A 217 28.93 -0.62 17.63
C GLN A 217 27.94 -0.43 18.77
N ARG A 218 27.71 0.80 19.23
CA ARG A 218 26.73 1.12 20.27
C ARG A 218 25.30 0.84 19.82
N ARG A 219 24.93 1.20 18.58
CA ARG A 219 23.60 0.88 18.02
C ARG A 219 23.40 -0.63 17.84
N LEU A 220 24.43 -1.34 17.40
CA LEU A 220 24.37 -2.80 17.23
C LEU A 220 24.29 -3.54 18.57
N SER A 221 24.87 -2.98 19.63
CA SER A 221 24.86 -3.58 20.98
C SER A 221 23.69 -3.14 21.85
N SER A 222 23.04 -2.01 21.55
CA SER A 222 21.84 -1.57 22.28
C SER A 222 20.58 -2.34 21.87
N GLY A 223 20.59 -3.05 20.74
CA GLY A 223 19.45 -3.85 20.28
C GLY A 223 18.20 -3.02 19.98
N GLU A 224 18.33 -1.71 19.83
CA GLU A 224 17.25 -0.82 19.40
C GLU A 224 17.18 -0.81 17.87
N PRO A 225 16.00 -1.10 17.28
CA PRO A 225 15.78 -0.97 15.84
C PRO A 225 15.82 0.47 15.35
#